data_AF-P79040-F1
#
_entry.id   AF-P79040-F1
#
_cell.length_a   1.000
_cell.length_b   1.000
_cell.length_c   1.000
_cell.angle_alpha   90.00
_cell.angle_beta   90.00
_cell.angle_gamma   90.00
#
_symmetry.space_group_name_H-M   'P 1'
#
loop_
_entity.id
_entity.type
_entity.pdbx_description
1 polymer ?
#
loop_
_entity_poly.entity_id
_entity_poly.type
_entity_poly.pdbx_seq_one_letter_code
_entity_poly.pdbx_strand_id
1 'polypeptide(L)'
;PNLVPPVTTVDRALEYKQRLQAIEPNVNFLMSLYLHESITPETIIDAKKRGITGVKSYPAGVTTNSSAGVVDYEQFYPVFAEMERQGMILNLHGEVPSQGDVTVLSAEERFLPTLVQLHEKFPKLRIILEHCTTAAAVEAVKKCGPTVAGTSKSYLLGSTCNIV
;
A
#
# COMPACT_ATOMS: atom_id res chain seq x y z
N PRO A 1 8.24 2.11 -3.69
CA PRO A 1 9.16 2.82 -2.76
C PRO A 1 10.10 1.91 -1.92
N ASN A 2 10.19 0.62 -2.23
CA ASN A 2 11.04 -0.39 -1.57
C ASN A 2 12.49 -0.42 -2.13
N LEU A 3 13.07 0.75 -2.39
CA LEU A 3 14.50 0.88 -2.73
C LEU A 3 15.37 0.51 -1.51
N VAL A 4 16.69 0.47 -1.71
CA VAL A 4 17.66 0.34 -0.61
C VAL A 4 18.43 1.66 -0.48
N PRO A 5 18.29 2.42 0.62
CA PRO A 5 17.30 2.25 1.71
C PRO A 5 15.85 2.49 1.24
N PRO A 6 14.79 2.21 2.02
CA PRO A 6 13.40 2.49 1.61
C PRO A 6 13.13 4.00 1.50
N VAL A 7 12.22 4.40 0.60
CA VAL A 7 11.88 5.81 0.36
C VAL A 7 10.88 6.28 1.43
N THR A 8 11.39 6.84 2.53
CA THR A 8 10.61 7.26 3.71
C THR A 8 10.52 8.79 3.88
N THR A 9 11.17 9.58 3.02
CA THR A 9 11.11 11.05 3.07
C THR A 9 10.59 11.62 1.77
N VAL A 10 9.92 12.78 1.86
CA VAL A 10 9.34 13.48 0.70
C VAL A 10 10.42 13.94 -0.26
N ASP A 11 11.52 14.50 0.25
CA ASP A 11 12.65 14.95 -0.58
C ASP A 11 13.23 13.82 -1.42
N ARG A 12 13.48 12.67 -0.80
CA ARG A 12 14.00 11.51 -1.51
C ARG A 12 13.04 11.00 -2.59
N ALA A 13 11.74 11.02 -2.33
CA ALA A 13 10.75 10.64 -3.33
C ALA A 13 10.77 11.60 -4.54
N LEU A 14 10.99 12.89 -4.31
CA LEU A 14 11.04 13.90 -5.36
C LEU A 14 12.37 13.90 -6.13
N GLU A 15 13.50 13.70 -5.45
CA GLU A 15 14.79 13.46 -6.10
C GLU A 15 14.71 12.22 -7.00
N TYR A 16 14.06 11.15 -6.53
CA TYR A 16 13.87 9.96 -7.34
C TYR A 16 12.94 10.24 -8.54
N LYS A 17 11.86 11.01 -8.35
CA LYS A 17 10.99 11.45 -9.44
C LYS A 17 11.77 12.23 -10.51
N GLN A 18 12.62 13.18 -10.10
CA GLN A 18 13.43 13.98 -11.02
C GLN A 18 14.38 13.09 -11.85
N ARG A 19 15.02 12.10 -11.21
CA ARG A 19 15.87 11.13 -11.91
C ARG A 19 15.09 10.31 -12.94
N LEU A 20 13.88 9.86 -12.60
CA LEU A 20 13.01 9.13 -13.54
C LEU A 20 12.56 10.03 -14.70
N GLN A 21 12.19 11.29 -14.42
CA GLN A 21 11.76 12.26 -15.44
C GLN A 21 12.89 12.63 -16.40
N ALA A 22 14.14 12.67 -15.94
CA ALA A 22 15.30 12.92 -16.78
C ALA A 22 15.56 11.78 -17.79
N ILE A 23 15.17 10.55 -17.44
CA ILE A 23 15.29 9.38 -18.31
C ILE A 23 14.12 9.32 -19.29
N GLU A 24 12.90 9.54 -18.80
CA GLU A 24 11.69 9.53 -19.62
C GLU A 24 10.83 10.78 -19.37
N PRO A 25 11.05 11.85 -20.14
CA PRO A 25 10.38 13.14 -19.93
C PRO A 25 8.88 13.13 -20.19
N ASN A 26 8.33 12.14 -20.92
CA ASN A 26 6.92 12.13 -21.30
C ASN A 26 6.03 11.30 -20.36
N VAL A 27 6.62 10.55 -19.43
CA VAL A 27 5.86 9.78 -18.44
C VAL A 27 5.54 10.64 -17.23
N ASN A 28 4.27 10.59 -16.81
CA ASN A 28 3.85 11.20 -15.55
C ASN A 28 4.09 10.22 -14.39
N PHE A 29 5.19 10.41 -13.66
CA PHE A 29 5.52 9.57 -12.51
C PHE A 29 4.72 9.98 -11.25
N LEU A 30 3.95 9.03 -10.73
CA LEU A 30 3.26 9.13 -9.44
C LEU A 30 4.11 8.45 -8.36
N MET A 31 4.46 9.20 -7.31
CA MET A 31 5.37 8.73 -6.27
C MET A 31 4.62 8.30 -5.02
N SER A 32 5.18 7.34 -4.30
CA SER A 32 4.71 6.86 -3.01
C SER A 32 5.82 6.86 -1.97
N LEU A 33 5.45 6.96 -0.69
CA LEU A 33 6.35 6.68 0.43
C LEU A 33 6.23 5.21 0.87
N TYR A 34 7.28 4.69 1.49
CA TYR A 34 7.26 3.41 2.19
C TYR A 34 6.68 3.64 3.60
N LEU A 35 5.69 2.84 4.01
CA LEU A 35 5.15 2.91 5.37
C LEU A 35 6.19 2.47 6.39
N HIS A 36 6.65 3.39 7.23
CA HIS A 36 7.76 3.20 8.16
C HIS A 36 7.51 4.00 9.44
N GLU A 37 8.08 3.58 10.57
CA GLU A 37 7.94 4.23 11.88
C GLU A 37 8.33 5.73 11.88
N SER A 38 9.16 6.15 10.93
CA SER A 38 9.56 7.55 10.75
C SER A 38 8.50 8.42 10.04
N ILE A 39 7.44 7.83 9.49
CA ILE A 39 6.37 8.57 8.82
C ILE A 39 5.40 9.10 9.88
N THR A 40 5.21 10.41 9.91
CA THR A 40 4.29 11.08 10.83
C THR A 40 3.11 11.72 10.08
N PRO A 41 2.04 12.14 10.78
CA PRO A 41 0.98 12.95 10.17
C PRO A 41 1.50 14.20 9.42
N GLU A 42 2.52 14.88 9.97
CA GLU A 42 3.16 16.04 9.34
C GLU A 42 3.85 15.64 8.03
N THR A 43 4.45 14.45 7.99
CA THR A 43 5.03 13.89 6.76
C THR A 43 3.95 13.70 5.69
N ILE A 44 2.75 13.24 6.07
CA ILE A 44 1.62 13.05 5.14
C ILE A 44 1.13 14.40 4.59
N ILE A 45 1.03 15.41 5.44
CA ILE A 45 0.65 16.77 5.03
C ILE A 45 1.65 17.33 4.01
N ASP A 46 2.96 17.25 4.30
CA ASP A 46 4.00 17.71 3.38
C ASP A 46 4.00 16.89 2.07
N ALA A 47 3.89 15.57 2.17
CA ALA A 47 3.84 14.66 1.05
C ALA A 47 2.69 15.01 0.09
N LYS A 48 1.47 15.21 0.61
CA LYS A 48 0.32 15.62 -0.20
C LYS A 48 0.56 16.96 -0.88
N LYS A 49 1.00 17.95 -0.12
CA LYS A 49 1.28 19.31 -0.62
C LYS A 49 2.28 19.30 -1.78
N ARG A 50 3.24 18.37 -1.74
CA ARG A 50 4.31 18.24 -2.74
C ARG A 50 4.04 17.19 -3.83
N GLY A 51 2.82 16.65 -3.89
CA GLY A 51 2.36 15.80 -5.00
C GLY A 51 2.69 14.32 -4.88
N ILE A 52 3.03 13.82 -3.68
CA ILE A 52 3.06 12.38 -3.40
C ILE A 52 1.62 11.84 -3.35
N THR A 53 1.36 10.72 -4.01
CA THR A 53 0.00 10.20 -4.18
C THR A 53 -0.46 9.26 -3.07
N GLY A 54 0.48 8.58 -2.41
CA GLY A 54 0.14 7.59 -1.41
C GLY A 54 1.31 7.05 -0.62
N VAL A 55 1.00 6.10 0.25
CA VAL A 55 1.96 5.35 1.05
C VAL A 55 1.76 3.86 0.75
N LYS A 56 2.84 3.11 0.62
CA LYS A 56 2.82 1.66 0.37
C LYS A 56 3.30 0.91 1.61
N SER A 57 2.44 0.05 2.12
CA SER A 57 2.77 -0.91 3.18
C SER A 57 3.34 -2.20 2.59
N TYR A 58 4.37 -2.71 3.25
CA TYR A 58 4.95 -4.03 3.03
C TYR A 58 4.97 -4.77 4.36
N PRO A 59 4.44 -6.01 4.44
CA PRO A 59 4.54 -6.84 5.64
C PRO A 59 6.00 -7.20 5.91
N ALA A 60 6.38 -7.28 7.18
CA ALA A 60 7.75 -7.62 7.58
C ALA A 60 8.18 -8.98 7.01
N GLY A 61 9.26 -9.00 6.23
CA GLY A 61 9.91 -10.23 5.76
C GLY A 61 9.16 -11.03 4.68
N VAL A 62 8.06 -10.52 4.12
CA VAL A 62 7.25 -11.24 3.12
C VAL A 62 7.78 -11.06 1.68
N THR A 63 8.49 -9.97 1.40
CA THR A 63 9.00 -9.68 0.04
C THR A 63 10.36 -8.99 0.03
N THR A 64 10.96 -8.80 -1.14
CA THR A 64 12.28 -8.18 -1.32
C THR A 64 12.34 -6.80 -0.66
N ASN A 65 13.35 -6.59 0.20
CA ASN A 65 13.60 -5.37 0.99
C ASN A 65 12.51 -5.02 2.03
N SER A 66 11.78 -6.03 2.56
CA SER A 66 10.72 -5.83 3.57
C SER A 66 11.14 -6.08 5.02
N SER A 67 12.44 -6.13 5.33
CA SER A 67 12.91 -6.35 6.71
C SER A 67 12.47 -5.26 7.69
N ALA A 68 12.15 -4.07 7.20
CA ALA A 68 11.54 -2.96 7.95
C ALA A 68 10.01 -2.90 7.79
N GLY A 69 9.35 -4.01 7.44
CA GLY A 69 7.92 -4.06 7.17
C GLY A 69 7.05 -4.04 8.43
N VAL A 70 5.74 -3.89 8.23
CA VAL A 70 4.75 -3.70 9.29
C VAL A 70 4.30 -5.03 9.88
N VAL A 71 4.30 -5.12 11.21
CA VAL A 71 3.74 -6.24 11.98
C VAL A 71 2.39 -5.88 12.60
N ASP A 72 2.26 -4.63 13.07
CA ASP A 72 1.03 -4.07 13.62
C ASP A 72 0.73 -2.70 12.99
N TYR A 73 -0.51 -2.54 12.53
CA TYR A 73 -1.01 -1.33 11.89
C TYR A 73 -1.50 -0.27 12.88
N GLU A 74 -1.77 -0.63 14.15
CA GLU A 74 -2.32 0.30 15.14
C GLU A 74 -1.41 1.52 15.37
N GLN A 75 -0.09 1.30 15.43
CA GLN A 75 0.89 2.38 15.56
C GLN A 75 0.82 3.42 14.43
N PHE A 76 0.32 3.03 13.25
CA PHE A 76 0.19 3.89 12.08
C PHE A 76 -1.18 4.55 11.97
N TYR A 77 -2.10 4.32 12.92
CA TYR A 77 -3.43 4.93 12.88
C TYR A 77 -3.44 6.45 12.82
N PRO A 78 -2.56 7.20 13.52
CA PRO A 78 -2.46 8.65 13.33
C PRO A 78 -2.10 9.04 11.89
N VAL A 79 -1.20 8.26 11.25
CA VAL A 79 -0.79 8.45 9.85
C VAL A 79 -1.97 8.18 8.91
N PHE A 80 -2.73 7.10 9.12
CA PHE A 80 -3.89 6.76 8.29
C PHE A 80 -5.03 7.76 8.43
N ALA A 81 -5.29 8.27 9.64
CA ALA A 81 -6.24 9.34 9.86
C ALA A 81 -5.89 10.60 9.06
N GLU A 82 -4.60 10.93 8.99
CA GLU A 82 -4.16 12.08 8.19
C GLU A 82 -4.18 11.78 6.69
N MET A 83 -3.83 10.57 6.27
CA MET A 83 -3.97 10.16 4.87
C MET A 83 -5.43 10.25 4.39
N GLU A 84 -6.38 9.87 5.25
CA GLU A 84 -7.81 9.99 4.99
C GLU A 84 -8.21 11.46 4.77
N ARG A 85 -7.80 12.37 5.67
CA ARG A 85 -8.06 13.81 5.55
C ARG A 85 -7.46 14.44 4.28
N GLN A 86 -6.25 14.02 3.91
CA GLN A 86 -5.55 14.50 2.72
C GLN A 86 -6.01 13.81 1.42
N GLY A 87 -6.90 12.81 1.51
CA GLY A 87 -7.35 12.01 0.38
C GLY A 87 -6.20 11.27 -0.32
N MET A 88 -5.20 10.83 0.45
CA MET A 88 -4.08 10.00 -0.02
C MET A 88 -4.47 8.53 -0.08
N ILE A 89 -3.69 7.75 -0.83
CA ILE A 89 -3.95 6.33 -1.06
C ILE A 89 -3.04 5.48 -0.15
N LEU A 90 -3.64 4.54 0.58
CA LEU A 90 -2.92 3.47 1.26
C LEU A 90 -2.88 2.24 0.35
N ASN A 91 -1.68 1.88 -0.09
CA ASN A 91 -1.44 0.71 -0.93
C ASN A 91 -0.96 -0.42 -0.02
N LEU A 92 -1.65 -1.55 -0.02
CA LEU A 92 -1.35 -2.69 0.85
C LEU A 92 -0.78 -3.84 0.01
N HIS A 93 0.43 -4.29 0.34
CA HIS A 93 0.83 -5.66 0.01
C HIS A 93 0.12 -6.58 1.01
N GLY A 94 -1.04 -7.11 0.63
CA GLY A 94 -1.96 -7.74 1.57
C GLY A 94 -1.66 -9.20 1.86
N GLU A 95 -0.51 -9.48 2.46
CA GLU A 95 -0.12 -10.80 2.94
C GLU A 95 0.34 -10.69 4.39
N VAL A 96 0.12 -11.71 5.22
CA VAL A 96 0.75 -11.78 6.54
C VAL A 96 2.10 -12.51 6.46
N PRO A 97 3.08 -12.19 7.33
CA PRO A 97 4.34 -12.93 7.42
C PRO A 97 4.10 -14.44 7.59
N SER A 98 4.87 -15.27 6.87
CA SER A 98 4.84 -16.72 7.04
C SER A 98 5.42 -17.10 8.41
N GLN A 99 4.53 -17.27 9.38
CA GLN A 99 4.84 -17.71 10.74
C GLN A 99 3.80 -18.74 11.18
N GLY A 100 4.24 -19.77 11.91
CA GLY A 100 3.33 -20.83 12.39
C GLY A 100 2.71 -21.64 11.24
N ASP A 101 1.38 -21.70 11.20
CA ASP A 101 0.59 -22.40 10.18
C ASP A 101 0.39 -21.58 8.90
N VAL A 102 0.87 -20.34 8.84
CA VAL A 102 0.76 -19.49 7.65
C VAL A 102 1.76 -19.93 6.58
N THR A 103 1.21 -20.39 5.46
CA THR A 103 1.94 -20.64 4.21
C THR A 103 1.76 -19.50 3.22
N VAL A 104 2.60 -19.48 2.17
CA VAL A 104 2.47 -18.55 1.04
C VAL A 104 1.10 -18.60 0.35
N LEU A 105 0.42 -19.75 0.38
CA LEU A 105 -0.92 -19.91 -0.22
C LEU A 105 -2.04 -19.34 0.65
N SER A 106 -1.82 -19.28 1.97
CA SER A 106 -2.80 -18.78 2.94
C SER A 106 -2.56 -17.34 3.38
N ALA A 107 -1.39 -16.78 3.06
CA ALA A 107 -0.94 -15.49 3.58
C ALA A 107 -1.86 -14.33 3.17
N GLU A 108 -2.38 -14.34 1.93
CA GLU A 108 -3.30 -13.31 1.44
C GLU A 108 -4.66 -13.39 2.15
N GLU A 109 -5.28 -14.58 2.22
CA GLU A 109 -6.58 -14.73 2.86
C GLU A 109 -6.54 -14.38 4.35
N ARG A 110 -5.42 -14.69 5.03
CA ARG A 110 -5.17 -14.33 6.43
C ARG A 110 -5.02 -12.83 6.65
N PHE A 111 -4.70 -12.05 5.61
CA PHE A 111 -4.62 -10.59 5.70
C PHE A 111 -5.99 -9.90 5.57
N LEU A 112 -7.00 -10.55 4.98
CA LEU A 112 -8.29 -9.93 4.69
C LEU A 112 -9.03 -9.35 5.91
N PRO A 113 -8.98 -9.96 7.12
CA PRO A 113 -9.53 -9.32 8.32
C PRO A 113 -8.92 -7.95 8.60
N THR A 114 -7.60 -7.80 8.39
CA THR A 114 -6.89 -6.52 8.53
C THR A 114 -7.39 -5.48 7.52
N LEU A 115 -7.61 -5.88 6.26
CA LEU A 115 -8.20 -4.98 5.25
C LEU A 115 -9.57 -4.46 5.71
N VAL A 116 -10.45 -5.36 6.16
CA VAL A 116 -11.80 -5.00 6.62
C VAL A 116 -11.72 -4.06 7.83
N GLN A 117 -10.89 -4.39 8.82
CA GLN A 117 -10.69 -3.56 10.01
C GLN A 117 -10.17 -2.16 9.66
N LEU A 118 -9.20 -2.05 8.75
CA LEU A 118 -8.68 -0.75 8.30
C LEU A 118 -9.76 0.07 7.59
N HIS A 119 -10.57 -0.56 6.73
CA HIS A 119 -11.68 0.11 6.07
C HIS A 119 -12.75 0.59 7.05
N GLU A 120 -13.19 -0.27 7.99
CA GLU A 120 -14.20 0.09 8.99
C GLU A 120 -13.74 1.26 9.87
N LYS A 121 -12.45 1.30 10.20
CA LYS A 121 -11.86 2.34 11.05
C LYS A 121 -11.61 3.65 10.31
N PHE A 122 -11.31 3.58 9.02
CA PHE A 122 -11.04 4.74 8.16
C PHE A 122 -11.91 4.65 6.89
N PRO A 123 -13.23 4.84 7.01
CA PRO A 123 -14.18 4.56 5.94
C PRO A 123 -14.00 5.45 4.70
N LYS A 124 -13.34 6.60 4.84
CA LYS A 124 -13.05 7.53 3.74
C LYS A 124 -11.62 7.37 3.21
N LEU A 125 -10.75 6.61 3.88
CA LEU A 125 -9.40 6.35 3.40
C LEU A 125 -9.48 5.52 2.13
N ARG A 126 -8.75 5.98 1.11
CA ARG A 126 -8.63 5.24 -0.16
C ARG A 126 -7.63 4.12 0.03
N ILE A 127 -8.08 2.87 -0.07
CA ILE A 127 -7.23 1.69 0.12
C ILE A 127 -7.15 0.91 -1.18
N ILE A 128 -5.95 0.48 -1.56
CA ILE A 128 -5.72 -0.46 -2.65
C ILE A 128 -5.14 -1.75 -2.06
N LEU A 129 -5.89 -2.85 -2.16
CA LEU A 129 -5.33 -4.19 -1.98
C LEU A 129 -4.58 -4.56 -3.27
N GLU A 130 -3.26 -4.48 -3.21
CA GLU A 130 -2.44 -4.66 -4.41
C GLU A 130 -2.37 -6.13 -4.81
N HIS A 131 -2.31 -6.39 -6.11
CA HIS A 131 -2.00 -7.68 -6.73
C HIS A 131 -2.73 -8.89 -6.11
N CYS A 132 -4.05 -8.78 -5.95
CA CYS A 132 -4.91 -9.85 -5.46
C CYS A 132 -4.68 -11.15 -6.25
N THR A 133 -4.64 -12.27 -5.55
CA THR A 133 -4.38 -13.59 -6.12
C THR A 133 -5.48 -14.61 -5.82
N THR A 134 -6.35 -14.34 -4.84
CA THR A 134 -7.43 -15.24 -4.40
C THR A 134 -8.81 -14.67 -4.69
N ALA A 135 -9.79 -15.57 -4.88
CA ALA A 135 -11.19 -15.17 -4.97
C ALA A 135 -11.68 -14.51 -3.66
N ALA A 136 -11.16 -14.97 -2.51
CA ALA A 136 -11.47 -14.38 -1.21
C ALA A 136 -11.06 -12.90 -1.14
N ALA A 137 -9.90 -12.53 -1.68
CA ALA A 137 -9.45 -11.15 -1.74
C ALA A 137 -10.37 -10.26 -2.60
N VAL A 138 -10.78 -10.76 -3.77
CA VAL A 138 -11.73 -10.05 -4.65
C VAL A 138 -13.06 -9.81 -3.92
N GLU A 139 -13.58 -10.82 -3.23
CA GLU A 139 -14.83 -10.69 -2.47
C GLU A 139 -14.69 -9.77 -1.25
N ALA A 140 -13.54 -9.76 -0.58
CA ALA A 140 -13.27 -8.83 0.51
C ALA A 140 -13.23 -7.38 0.04
N VAL A 141 -12.58 -7.09 -1.09
CA VAL A 141 -12.56 -5.74 -1.70
C VAL A 141 -13.98 -5.28 -2.01
N LYS A 142 -14.81 -6.12 -2.66
CA LYS A 142 -16.20 -5.78 -3.00
C LYS A 142 -17.04 -5.42 -1.77
N LYS A 143 -16.80 -6.08 -0.64
CA LYS A 143 -17.51 -5.84 0.63
C LYS A 143 -17.15 -4.52 1.31
N CYS A 144 -15.92 -4.01 1.11
CA CYS A 144 -15.44 -2.76 1.73
C CYS A 144 -15.94 -1.49 1.02
N GLY A 145 -16.78 -1.60 -0.03
CA GLY A 145 -17.39 -0.43 -0.66
C GLY A 145 -16.44 0.41 -1.53
N PRO A 146 -16.82 1.65 -1.89
CA PRO A 146 -16.21 2.39 -3.01
C PRO A 146 -14.83 3.00 -2.71
N THR A 147 -14.41 3.04 -1.44
CA THR A 147 -13.10 3.57 -1.03
C THR A 147 -12.00 2.52 -1.08
N VAL A 148 -12.35 1.26 -1.35
CA VAL A 148 -11.42 0.15 -1.47
C VAL A 148 -11.44 -0.43 -2.88
N ALA A 149 -10.26 -0.59 -3.45
CA ALA A 149 -10.06 -1.23 -4.76
C ALA A 149 -9.04 -2.36 -4.65
N GLY A 150 -9.05 -3.27 -5.63
CA GLY A 150 -8.03 -4.29 -5.81
C GLY A 150 -7.31 -4.07 -7.13
N THR A 151 -6.02 -4.40 -7.20
CA THR A 151 -5.27 -4.51 -8.46
C THR A 151 -4.87 -5.97 -8.70
N SER A 152 -4.52 -6.32 -9.93
CA SER A 152 -4.06 -7.66 -10.29
C SER A 152 -3.03 -7.61 -11.39
N LYS A 153 -2.10 -8.57 -11.34
CA LYS A 153 -1.06 -8.66 -12.35
C LYS A 153 -1.64 -9.26 -13.62
N SER A 154 -1.24 -8.72 -14.77
CA SER A 154 -1.75 -9.12 -16.08
C SER A 154 -1.63 -10.62 -16.37
N TYR A 155 -0.56 -11.29 -15.91
CA TYR A 155 -0.38 -12.72 -16.10
C TYR A 155 -1.30 -13.60 -15.21
N LEU A 156 -1.99 -13.02 -14.22
CA LEU A 156 -2.99 -13.70 -13.40
C LEU A 156 -4.40 -13.61 -14.01
N LEU A 157 -4.61 -12.78 -15.05
CA LEU A 157 -5.91 -12.53 -15.66
C LEU A 157 -6.37 -13.60 -16.67
N GLY A 158 -5.72 -14.77 -16.70
CA GLY A 158 -6.11 -15.89 -17.56
C GLY A 158 -7.50 -16.48 -17.28
N SER A 159 -8.22 -16.01 -16.24
CA SER A 159 -9.59 -16.43 -15.94
C SER A 159 -10.32 -15.35 -15.15
N THR A 160 -11.14 -14.55 -15.84
CA THR A 160 -12.28 -13.76 -15.31
C THR A 160 -12.08 -13.00 -13.99
N CYS A 161 -11.60 -11.77 -14.04
CA CYS A 161 -12.09 -10.73 -13.12
C CYS A 161 -11.73 -9.32 -13.62
N ASN A 162 -12.71 -8.41 -13.58
CA ASN A 162 -12.49 -6.98 -13.76
C ASN A 162 -11.77 -6.45 -12.51
N ILE A 163 -10.48 -6.24 -12.66
CA ILE A 163 -9.59 -5.66 -11.68
C ILE A 163 -8.99 -4.43 -12.36
N VAL A 164 -9.08 -3.27 -11.71
CA VAL A 164 -8.73 -1.98 -12.32
C VAL A 164 -7.22 -1.80 -12.39
#